data_AF-Q9FUS2-F1
#
_entry.id   AF-Q9FUS2-F1
#
_cell.length_a   1.000
_cell.length_b   1.000
_cell.length_c   1.000
_cell.angle_alpha   90.00
_cell.angle_beta   90.00
_cell.angle_gamma   90.00
#
_symmetry.space_group_name_H-M   'P 1'
#
loop_
_entity.id
_entity.type
_entity.pdbx_description
1 polymer ?
#
loop_
_entity_poly.entity_id
_entity_poly.type
_entity_poly.pdbx_seq_one_letter_code
_entity_poly.pdbx_strand_id
1 'polypeptide(L)' 'KKKGKLPTSARTILKDWFNRHSHWPYPSEMEKQYLQRICGLNLKQINNWFINQRKSR' A
#
# COMPACT_ATOMS: atom_id res chain seq x y z
N LYS A 1 8.22 17.35 9.03
CA LYS A 1 7.47 16.05 9.03
C LYS A 1 8.47 14.91 8.89
N LYS A 2 8.76 14.16 9.96
CA LYS A 2 9.69 13.02 9.91
C LYS A 2 9.18 12.03 8.86
N LYS A 3 10.02 11.70 7.86
CA LYS A 3 9.80 10.61 6.90
C LYS A 3 9.91 9.28 7.66
N GLY A 4 8.91 9.01 8.49
CA GLY A 4 8.80 7.77 9.23
C GLY A 4 8.53 6.63 8.26
N LYS A 5 9.29 5.56 8.42
CA LYS A 5 8.94 4.22 7.98
C LYS A 5 7.44 3.97 8.25
N LEU A 6 6.66 3.51 7.26
CA LEU A 6 5.25 3.15 7.47
C LEU A 6 5.10 2.18 8.66
N PRO A 7 4.01 2.26 9.44
CA PRO A 7 3.74 1.32 10.54
C PRO A 7 3.84 -0.14 10.06
N THR A 8 4.36 -1.03 10.92
CA THR A 8 4.51 -2.44 10.57
C THR A 8 3.18 -3.08 10.21
N SER A 9 2.10 -2.78 10.94
CA SER A 9 0.74 -3.24 10.65
C SER A 9 0.28 -2.84 9.24
N ALA A 10 0.42 -1.56 8.89
CA ALA A 10 0.08 -1.06 7.57
C ALA A 10 0.88 -1.76 6.45
N ARG A 11 2.17 -2.04 6.67
CA ARG A 11 2.98 -2.77 5.70
C ARG A 11 2.52 -4.21 5.51
N THR A 12 2.16 -4.90 6.58
CA THR A 12 1.68 -6.28 6.51
C THR A 12 0.40 -6.34 5.66
N ILE A 13 -0.53 -5.43 5.90
CA ILE A 13 -1.79 -5.33 5.13
C ILE A 13 -1.50 -5.04 3.64
N LEU A 14 -0.63 -4.06 3.37
CA LEU A 14 -0.28 -3.70 1.99
C LEU A 14 0.45 -4.83 1.26
N LYS A 15 1.36 -5.54 1.94
CA LYS A 15 2.04 -6.72 1.40
C LYS A 15 1.08 -7.86 1.12
N ASP A 16 0.15 -8.14 2.04
CA ASP A 16 -0.87 -9.17 1.84
C ASP A 16 -1.72 -8.89 0.60
N TRP A 17 -2.26 -7.67 0.47
CA TRP A 17 -2.99 -7.28 -0.73
C TRP A 17 -2.13 -7.43 -1.99
N PHE A 18 -0.85 -7.00 -1.96
CA PHE A 18 0.06 -7.08 -3.10
C PHE A 18 0.34 -8.54 -3.52
N ASN A 19 0.52 -9.43 -2.55
CA ASN A 19 0.78 -10.86 -2.81
C ASN A 19 -0.47 -11.56 -3.39
N ARG A 20 -1.66 -11.22 -2.89
CA ARG A 20 -2.93 -11.71 -3.45
C ARG A 20 -3.14 -11.24 -4.90
N HIS A 21 -2.64 -10.05 -5.24
CA HIS A 21 -2.69 -9.48 -6.59
C HIS A 21 -1.35 -9.60 -7.32
N SER A 22 -0.62 -10.70 -7.12
CA SER A 22 0.72 -10.86 -7.67
C SER A 22 0.78 -10.87 -9.21
N HIS A 23 -0.33 -11.19 -9.90
CA HIS A 23 -0.42 -11.10 -11.36
C HIS A 23 -0.61 -9.66 -11.86
N TRP A 24 -1.41 -8.86 -11.13
CA TRP A 24 -1.72 -7.47 -11.49
C TRP A 24 -1.82 -6.57 -10.23
N PRO A 25 -0.67 -6.12 -9.68
CA PRO A 25 -0.63 -5.38 -8.41
C PRO A 25 -0.93 -3.88 -8.58
N TYR A 26 -2.07 -3.58 -9.18
CA TYR A 26 -2.58 -2.22 -9.42
C TYR A 26 -3.93 -2.07 -8.75
N PRO A 27 -3.98 -1.56 -7.51
CA PRO A 27 -5.26 -1.38 -6.82
C PRO A 27 -6.10 -0.34 -7.55
N SER A 28 -7.39 -0.65 -7.70
CA SER A 28 -8.42 0.28 -8.14
C SER A 28 -8.60 1.42 -7.14
N GLU A 29 -9.32 2.47 -7.53
CA GLU A 29 -9.53 3.62 -6.64
C GLU A 29 -10.31 3.25 -5.37
N MET A 30 -11.28 2.33 -5.49
CA MET A 30 -12.01 1.80 -4.34
C MET A 30 -11.10 1.01 -3.41
N GLU A 31 -10.21 0.17 -3.95
CA GLU A 31 -9.25 -0.59 -3.14
C GLU A 31 -8.25 0.32 -2.45
N LYS A 32 -7.77 1.38 -3.12
CA LYS A 32 -6.90 2.35 -2.46
C LYS A 32 -7.60 3.05 -1.30
N GLN A 33 -8.88 3.42 -1.44
CA GLN A 33 -9.67 4.01 -0.36
C GLN A 33 -9.90 3.02 0.78
N TYR A 34 -10.14 1.74 0.47
CA TYR A 34 -10.24 0.68 1.46
C TYR A 34 -8.92 0.51 2.24
N LEU A 35 -7.81 0.38 1.52
CA LEU A 35 -6.46 0.29 2.08
C LEU A 35 -6.11 1.54 2.91
N GLN A 36 -6.55 2.72 2.48
CA GLN A 36 -6.39 3.97 3.21
C GLN A 36 -7.04 3.89 4.59
N ARG A 37 -8.30 3.45 4.65
CA ARG A 37 -9.08 3.34 5.89
C ARG A 37 -8.49 2.32 6.85
N ILE A 38 -8.17 1.11 6.37
CA ILE A 38 -7.68 0.03 7.24
C ILE A 38 -6.22 0.24 7.68
N CYS A 39 -5.38 0.84 6.84
CA CYS A 39 -3.98 1.10 7.19
C CYS A 39 -3.78 2.40 7.98
N GLY A 40 -4.80 3.26 8.05
CA GLY A 40 -4.69 4.61 8.63
C GLY A 40 -3.67 5.49 7.90
N LEU A 41 -3.46 5.24 6.61
CA LEU A 41 -2.52 6.00 5.78
C LEU A 41 -3.28 7.00 4.92
N ASN A 42 -2.60 7.98 4.35
CA ASN A 42 -3.20 8.79 3.28
C ASN A 42 -2.98 8.16 1.90
N LEU A 43 -3.82 8.55 0.93
CA LEU A 43 -3.78 8.02 -0.43
C LEU A 43 -2.39 8.16 -1.09
N LYS A 44 -1.66 9.25 -0.81
CA LYS A 44 -0.29 9.46 -1.31
C LYS A 44 0.68 8.41 -0.78
N GLN A 45 0.59 8.03 0.50
CA GLN A 45 1.41 6.98 1.09
C GLN A 45 1.10 5.61 0.46
N ILE A 46 -0.18 5.31 0.25
CA ILE A 46 -0.62 4.08 -0.43
C ILE A 46 -0.04 4.01 -1.85
N ASN A 47 -0.26 5.06 -2.65
CA ASN A 47 0.24 5.14 -4.03
C ASN A 47 1.76 4.99 -4.10
N ASN A 48 2.49 5.73 -3.26
CA ASN A 48 3.96 5.67 -3.23
C ASN A 48 4.45 4.29 -2.81
N TRP A 49 3.78 3.65 -1.86
CA TRP A 49 4.13 2.29 -1.45
C TRP A 49 3.97 1.30 -2.60
N PHE A 50 2.84 1.32 -3.32
CA PHE A 50 2.61 0.43 -4.46
C PHE A 50 3.58 0.69 -5.62
N ILE A 51 3.87 1.96 -5.93
CA ILE A 51 4.87 2.31 -6.95
C ILE A 51 6.23 1.73 -6.57
N ASN A 52 6.67 1.92 -5.34
CA ASN A 52 7.98 1.42 -4.90
C ASN A 52 7.99 -0.11 -4.81
N GLN A 53 6.93 -0.74 -4.30
CA GLN A 53 6.84 -2.18 -4.16
C GLN A 53 6.87 -2.88 -5.53
N ARG A 54 6.25 -2.31 -6.57
CA ARG A 54 6.36 -2.82 -7.94
C ARG A 54 7.77 -2.66 -8.52
N LYS A 55 8.47 -1.56 -8.21
CA LYS A 55 9.85 -1.32 -8.65
C LYS A 55 10.87 -2.24 -7.97
N SER A 56 10.56 -2.70 -6.75
CA SER A 56 11.43 -3.58 -5.96
C SER A 56 11.11 -5.07 -6.14
N ARG A 57 10.14 -5.41 -6.99
CA ARG A 57 9.88 -6.78 -7.44
C ARG A 57 10.58 -7.00 -8.77
#